data_AF-A0A4R4RZB3-F1
#
_entry.id   AF-A0A4R4RZB3-F1
#
_cell.length_a   1.000
_cell.length_b   1.000
_cell.length_c   1.000
_cell.angle_alpha   90.00
_cell.angle_beta   90.00
_cell.angle_gamma   90.00
#
_symmetry.space_group_name_H-M   'P 1'
#
loop_
_entity.id
_entity.type
_entity.pdbx_description
1 polymer ?
#
loop_
_entity_poly.entity_id
_entity_poly.type
_entity_poly.pdbx_seq_one_letter_code
_entity_poly.pdbx_strand_id
1 'polypeptide(L)'
;MCSTDGIDVASMSTSELVDAAVAIAAELAQRPAPDSPAVCMGDAESLARATDLNEGTLAALIGRVDASREMRRWGYPSTRSWLRSRLGMREARAKERLNLARQRHRLPNVTTRLARGELSYGY
;
A
#
# COMPACT_ATOMS: atom_id res chain seq x y z
N MET A 1 -11.92 -25.63 -20.60
CA MET A 1 -12.30 -25.21 -19.23
C MET A 1 -11.03 -25.29 -18.40
N CYS A 2 -10.27 -24.20 -18.32
CA CYS A 2 -9.17 -24.13 -17.37
C CYS A 2 -9.80 -23.90 -16.00
N SER A 3 -9.68 -24.86 -15.10
CA SER A 3 -9.94 -24.63 -13.70
C SER A 3 -9.00 -23.53 -13.25
N THR A 4 -9.51 -22.34 -13.02
CA THR A 4 -8.80 -21.34 -12.24
C THR A 4 -8.80 -21.92 -10.83
N ASP A 5 -7.73 -22.62 -10.46
CA ASP A 5 -7.42 -22.83 -9.06
C ASP A 5 -7.37 -21.42 -8.46
N GLY A 6 -8.44 -21.08 -7.72
CA GLY A 6 -8.55 -19.80 -7.07
C GLY A 6 -7.34 -19.66 -6.17
N ILE A 7 -6.53 -18.62 -6.39
CA ILE A 7 -5.43 -18.29 -5.48
C ILE A 7 -6.03 -18.25 -4.08
N ASP A 8 -5.61 -19.14 -3.19
CA ASP A 8 -6.04 -19.12 -1.80
C ASP A 8 -5.30 -18.01 -1.05
N VAL A 9 -5.72 -16.78 -1.34
CA VAL A 9 -5.22 -15.54 -0.75
C VAL A 9 -5.32 -15.57 0.79
N ALA A 10 -6.30 -16.32 1.35
CA ALA A 10 -6.50 -16.39 2.79
C ALA A 10 -5.42 -17.22 3.51
N SER A 11 -4.84 -18.22 2.84
CA SER A 11 -3.74 -19.03 3.38
C SER A 11 -2.38 -18.36 3.30
N MET A 12 -2.22 -17.35 2.43
CA MET A 12 -0.95 -16.67 2.20
C MET A 12 -0.55 -15.78 3.39
N SER A 13 0.74 -15.78 3.71
CA SER A 13 1.33 -14.84 4.65
C SER A 13 1.28 -13.41 4.09
N THR A 14 1.42 -12.41 4.97
CA THR A 14 1.47 -11.00 4.54
C THR A 14 2.60 -10.74 3.54
N SER A 15 3.75 -11.40 3.68
CA SER A 15 4.86 -11.24 2.73
C SER A 15 4.52 -11.79 1.36
N GLU A 16 3.94 -13.00 1.28
CA GLU A 16 3.51 -13.59 0.01
C GLU A 16 2.44 -12.74 -0.69
N LEU A 17 1.53 -12.12 0.08
CA LEU A 17 0.54 -11.19 -0.46
C LEU A 17 1.18 -9.91 -1.00
N VAL A 18 2.21 -9.39 -0.35
CA VAL A 18 2.98 -8.23 -0.85
C VAL A 18 3.69 -8.59 -2.14
N ASP A 19 4.31 -9.77 -2.21
CA ASP A 19 5.00 -10.24 -3.43
C ASP A 19 4.00 -10.43 -4.59
N ALA A 20 2.84 -11.00 -4.32
CA ALA A 20 1.76 -11.11 -5.30
C ALA A 20 1.24 -9.74 -5.77
N ALA A 21 1.08 -8.78 -4.86
CA ALA A 21 0.67 -7.41 -5.22
C ALA A 21 1.71 -6.73 -6.12
N VAL A 22 3.01 -6.92 -5.86
CA VAL A 22 4.10 -6.41 -6.72
C VAL A 22 4.05 -7.07 -8.09
N ALA A 23 3.86 -8.39 -8.17
CA ALA A 23 3.76 -9.12 -9.44
C ALA A 23 2.57 -8.63 -10.30
N ILE A 24 1.40 -8.45 -9.68
CA ILE A 24 0.20 -7.91 -10.35
C ILE A 24 0.45 -6.47 -10.83
N ALA A 25 1.02 -5.61 -9.99
CA ALA A 25 1.31 -4.23 -10.36
C ALA A 25 2.32 -4.13 -11.51
N ALA A 26 3.33 -4.99 -11.54
CA ALA A 26 4.31 -5.06 -12.62
C ALA A 26 3.65 -5.45 -13.96
N GLU A 27 2.77 -6.46 -13.94
CA GLU A 27 2.02 -6.88 -15.12
C GLU A 27 1.06 -5.78 -15.61
N LEU A 28 0.31 -5.13 -14.70
CA LEU A 28 -0.56 -4.00 -15.04
C LEU A 28 0.21 -2.85 -15.68
N ALA A 29 1.43 -2.55 -15.20
CA ALA A 29 2.26 -1.47 -15.73
C ALA A 29 2.75 -1.71 -17.17
N GLN A 30 2.74 -2.96 -17.66
CA GLN A 30 3.14 -3.30 -19.03
C GLN A 30 1.95 -3.41 -19.99
N ARG A 31 0.72 -3.45 -19.48
CA ARG A 31 -0.48 -3.62 -20.31
C ARG A 31 -0.92 -2.29 -20.92
N PRO A 32 -1.36 -2.28 -22.19
CA PRO A 32 -2.03 -1.11 -22.76
C PRO A 32 -3.35 -0.87 -22.04
N ALA A 33 -3.78 0.40 -21.99
CA ALA A 33 -5.11 0.74 -21.52
C ALA A 33 -6.19 0.12 -22.43
N PRO A 34 -7.34 -0.31 -21.89
CA PRO A 34 -8.47 -0.77 -22.69
C PRO A 34 -8.93 0.30 -23.71
N ASP A 35 -9.42 -0.12 -24.88
CA ASP A 35 -9.90 0.81 -25.91
C ASP A 35 -11.18 1.57 -25.48
N SER A 36 -11.98 0.98 -24.59
CA SER A 36 -13.24 1.55 -24.13
C SER A 36 -13.02 2.55 -23.00
N PRO A 37 -13.38 3.84 -23.18
CA PRO A 37 -13.25 4.84 -22.12
C PRO A 37 -14.05 4.49 -20.86
N ALA A 38 -15.22 3.87 -21.02
CA ALA A 38 -16.04 3.45 -19.88
C ALA A 38 -15.37 2.36 -19.04
N VAL A 39 -14.66 1.43 -19.69
CA VAL A 39 -13.87 0.41 -19.00
C VAL A 39 -12.69 1.07 -18.28
N CYS A 40 -11.98 1.99 -18.95
CA CYS A 40 -10.87 2.74 -18.33
C CYS A 40 -11.30 3.49 -17.06
N MET A 41 -12.49 4.12 -17.05
CA MET A 41 -12.98 4.78 -15.83
C MET A 41 -13.19 3.78 -14.69
N GLY A 42 -13.88 2.67 -14.94
CA GLY A 42 -14.14 1.66 -13.91
C GLY A 42 -12.86 0.99 -13.39
N ASP A 43 -11.90 0.72 -14.28
CA ASP A 43 -10.61 0.16 -13.92
C ASP A 43 -9.78 1.16 -13.11
N ALA A 44 -9.80 2.44 -13.46
CA ALA A 44 -9.12 3.49 -12.71
C ALA A 44 -9.67 3.62 -11.28
N GLU A 45 -10.99 3.60 -11.11
CA GLU A 45 -11.65 3.64 -9.80
C GLU A 45 -11.30 2.40 -8.95
N SER A 46 -11.28 1.23 -9.60
CA SER A 46 -10.92 -0.04 -8.94
C SER A 46 -9.44 -0.07 -8.52
N LEU A 47 -8.54 0.42 -9.37
CA LEU A 47 -7.12 0.51 -9.08
C LEU A 47 -6.82 1.58 -8.02
N ALA A 48 -7.56 2.68 -8.00
CA ALA A 48 -7.49 3.69 -6.94
C ALA A 48 -7.88 3.06 -5.58
N ARG A 49 -8.97 2.28 -5.53
CA ARG A 49 -9.36 1.55 -4.33
C ARG A 49 -8.29 0.56 -3.87
N ALA A 50 -7.68 -0.19 -4.81
CA ALA A 50 -6.58 -1.10 -4.51
C ALA A 50 -5.36 -0.34 -3.95
N THR A 51 -5.10 0.86 -4.47
CA THR A 51 -4.05 1.75 -3.96
C THR A 51 -4.34 2.17 -2.52
N ASP A 52 -5.57 2.58 -2.20
CA ASP A 52 -5.96 2.96 -0.83
C ASP A 52 -5.79 1.80 0.17
N LEU A 53 -6.16 0.59 -0.24
CA LEU A 53 -5.94 -0.63 0.55
C LEU A 53 -4.45 -0.87 0.81
N ASN A 54 -3.62 -0.76 -0.22
CA ASN A 54 -2.17 -0.89 -0.12
C ASN A 54 -1.57 0.22 0.76
N GLU A 55 -2.10 1.44 0.69
CA GLU A 55 -1.68 2.55 1.53
C GLU A 55 -1.94 2.23 3.02
N GLY A 56 -3.11 1.68 3.32
CA GLY A 56 -3.48 1.17 4.64
C GLY A 56 -2.51 0.11 5.16
N THR A 57 -2.13 -0.86 4.33
CA THR A 57 -1.15 -1.91 4.67
C THR A 57 0.23 -1.32 4.92
N LEU A 58 0.73 -0.49 4.01
CA LEU A 58 2.04 0.15 4.16
C LEU A 58 2.11 1.04 5.41
N ALA A 59 1.00 1.66 5.83
CA ALA A 59 0.97 2.45 7.07
C ALA A 59 1.20 1.57 8.30
N ALA A 60 0.63 0.36 8.31
CA ALA A 60 0.85 -0.61 9.39
C ALA A 60 2.31 -1.10 9.42
N LEU A 61 2.90 -1.39 8.26
CA LEU A 61 4.31 -1.80 8.14
C LEU A 61 5.26 -0.71 8.63
N ILE A 62 5.06 0.53 8.18
CA ILE A 62 5.84 1.69 8.64
C ILE A 62 5.72 1.87 10.16
N GLY A 63 4.52 1.67 10.71
CA GLY A 63 4.29 1.76 12.16
C GLY A 63 5.12 0.75 12.95
N ARG A 64 5.24 -0.49 12.46
CA ARG A 64 6.10 -1.52 13.07
C ARG A 64 7.59 -1.16 12.98
N VAL A 65 8.05 -0.61 11.86
CA VAL A 65 9.44 -0.12 11.70
C VAL A 65 9.73 1.08 12.61
N ASP A 66 8.80 2.02 12.73
CA ASP A 66 8.94 3.20 13.60
C ASP A 66 9.00 2.79 15.08
N ALA A 67 8.13 1.88 15.50
CA ALA A 67 8.07 1.40 16.88
C ALA A 67 9.32 0.59 17.28
N SER A 68 9.79 -0.30 16.40
CA SER A 68 11.00 -1.12 16.65
C SER A 68 12.31 -0.34 16.50
N ARG A 69 12.28 0.75 15.74
CA ARG A 69 13.47 1.48 15.30
C ARG A 69 14.45 0.64 14.47
N GLU A 70 13.96 -0.40 13.78
CA GLU A 70 14.78 -1.31 12.96
C GLU A 70 15.64 -0.55 11.93
N MET A 71 15.11 0.53 11.34
CA MET A 71 15.81 1.36 10.37
C MET A 71 17.17 1.91 10.85
N ARG A 72 17.38 2.05 12.17
CA ARG A 72 18.66 2.50 12.74
C ARG A 72 19.78 1.50 12.53
N ARG A 73 19.46 0.19 12.56
CA ARG A 73 20.41 -0.90 12.25
C ARG A 73 20.97 -0.77 10.84
N TRP A 74 20.21 -0.14 9.94
CA TRP A 74 20.54 0.07 8.54
C TRP A 74 21.09 1.49 8.26
N GLY A 75 21.49 2.23 9.30
CA GLY A 75 22.13 3.54 9.19
C GLY A 75 21.17 4.72 9.02
N TYR A 76 19.86 4.52 9.13
CA TYR A 76 18.89 5.62 9.04
C TYR A 76 18.62 6.25 10.41
N PRO A 77 18.84 7.56 10.59
CA PRO A 77 18.69 8.21 11.90
C PRO A 77 17.23 8.34 12.36
N SER A 78 16.26 8.15 11.45
CA SER A 78 14.82 8.17 11.75
C SER A 78 14.02 7.44 10.67
N THR A 79 12.77 7.06 10.99
CA THR A 79 11.82 6.47 10.03
C THR A 79 11.61 7.39 8.85
N ARG A 80 11.48 8.70 9.11
CA ARG A 80 11.34 9.72 8.06
C ARG A 80 12.55 9.74 7.11
N SER A 81 13.77 9.66 7.64
CA SER A 81 14.98 9.55 6.82
C SER A 81 14.97 8.28 5.96
N TRP A 82 14.59 7.15 6.54
CA TRP A 82 14.46 5.89 5.82
C TRP A 82 13.42 5.96 4.69
N LEU A 83 12.22 6.50 4.95
CA LEU A 83 11.17 6.67 3.94
C LEU A 83 11.63 7.55 2.77
N ARG A 84 12.33 8.65 3.06
CA ARG A 84 12.86 9.54 2.02
C ARG A 84 13.95 8.87 1.20
N SER A 85 14.86 8.15 1.84
CA SER A 85 16.02 7.55 1.17
C SER A 85 15.68 6.27 0.41
N ARG A 86 14.84 5.39 0.97
CA ARG A 86 14.56 4.07 0.39
C ARG A 86 13.26 4.00 -0.41
N LEU A 87 12.27 4.80 -0.05
CA LEU A 87 10.97 4.83 -0.75
C LEU A 87 10.86 6.08 -1.64
N GLY A 88 11.92 6.88 -1.77
CA GLY A 88 11.95 8.07 -2.63
C GLY A 88 10.94 9.16 -2.25
N MET A 89 10.36 9.10 -1.04
CA MET A 89 9.28 9.99 -0.65
C MET A 89 9.77 11.44 -0.51
N ARG A 90 8.95 12.39 -0.97
CA ARG A 90 9.12 13.81 -0.64
C ARG A 90 8.90 14.04 0.85
N GLU A 91 9.51 15.09 1.41
CA GLU A 91 9.43 15.39 2.86
C GLU A 91 8.00 15.45 3.40
N ALA A 92 7.11 16.20 2.74
CA ALA A 92 5.71 16.33 3.16
C ALA A 92 5.00 14.97 3.20
N ARG A 93 5.15 14.18 2.13
CA ARG A 93 4.56 12.83 2.01
C ARG A 93 5.13 11.87 3.06
N ALA A 94 6.44 11.89 3.31
CA ALA A 94 7.05 11.07 4.35
C ALA A 94 6.53 11.43 5.75
N LYS A 95 6.33 12.73 6.03
CA LYS A 95 5.77 13.21 7.31
C LYS A 95 4.32 12.77 7.48
N GLU A 96 3.50 12.97 6.46
CA GLU A 96 2.10 12.53 6.46
C GLU A 96 1.98 11.02 6.71
N ARG A 97 2.78 10.22 5.98
CA ARG A 97 2.77 8.76 6.11
C ARG A 97 3.18 8.29 7.50
N LEU A 98 4.21 8.91 8.05
CA LEU A 98 4.67 8.63 9.41
C LEU A 98 3.62 9.03 10.46
N ASN A 99 2.93 10.15 10.26
CA ASN A 99 1.86 10.57 11.15
C ASN A 99 0.70 9.59 11.13
N LEU A 100 0.23 9.16 9.95
CA LEU A 100 -0.81 8.12 9.86
C LEU A 100 -0.37 6.84 10.58
N ALA A 101 0.84 6.35 10.31
CA ALA A 101 1.37 5.14 10.92
C ALA A 101 1.35 5.20 12.47
N ARG A 102 1.74 6.35 13.03
CA ARG A 102 1.72 6.59 14.48
C ARG A 102 0.32 6.72 15.05
N GLN A 103 -0.57 7.42 14.36
CA GLN A 103 -1.91 7.72 14.87
C GLN A 103 -2.94 6.63 14.59
N ARG A 104 -2.61 5.61 13.80
CA ARG A 104 -3.51 4.52 13.41
C ARG A 104 -4.30 3.92 14.58
N HIS A 105 -3.63 3.64 15.70
CA HIS A 105 -4.26 3.08 16.91
C HIS A 105 -5.28 4.01 17.59
N ARG A 106 -5.20 5.32 17.34
CA ARG A 106 -6.13 6.34 17.86
C ARG A 106 -7.23 6.69 16.86
N LEU A 107 -7.13 6.20 15.62
CA LEU A 107 -8.02 6.50 14.52
C LEU A 107 -8.66 5.19 13.99
N PRO A 108 -9.44 4.46 14.81
CA PRO A 108 -10.01 3.17 14.41
C PRO A 108 -10.93 3.30 13.20
N ASN A 109 -11.75 4.36 13.13
CA ASN A 109 -12.65 4.59 12.00
C ASN A 109 -11.88 4.85 10.69
N VAL A 110 -10.81 5.65 10.74
CA VAL A 110 -9.96 5.91 9.56
C VAL A 110 -9.26 4.62 9.13
N THR A 111 -8.76 3.85 10.09
CA THR A 111 -8.08 2.57 9.86
C THR A 111 -9.00 1.55 9.19
N THR A 112 -10.23 1.42 9.68
CA THR A 112 -11.24 0.52 9.11
C THR A 112 -11.62 0.94 7.69
N ARG A 113 -11.85 2.23 7.46
CA ARG A 113 -12.21 2.74 6.13
C ARG A 113 -11.07 2.56 5.12
N LEU A 114 -9.83 2.81 5.53
CA LEU A 114 -8.65 2.51 4.69
C LEU A 114 -8.55 1.02 4.38
N ALA A 115 -8.74 0.14 5.37
CA ALA A 115 -8.72 -1.31 5.17
C ALA A 115 -9.86 -1.85 4.30
N ARG A 116 -10.89 -1.04 4.03
CA ARG A 116 -12.00 -1.34 3.11
C ARG A 116 -11.89 -0.60 1.77
N GLY A 117 -10.89 0.26 1.60
CA GLY A 117 -10.79 1.12 0.41
C GLY A 117 -11.92 2.15 0.30
N GLU A 118 -12.54 2.51 1.44
CA GLU A 118 -13.66 3.47 1.55
C GLU A 118 -13.18 4.89 1.91
N LEU A 119 -11.86 5.10 1.92
CA LEU A 119 -11.23 6.39 2.13
C LEU A 119 -10.14 6.56 1.09
N SER A 120 -10.35 7.52 0.19
CA SER A 120 -9.31 7.95 -0.74
C SER A 120 -8.18 8.61 0.04
N TYR A 121 -6.98 8.08 -0.08
CA TYR A 121 -5.81 8.65 0.60
C TYR A 121 -5.27 9.90 -0.11
N GLY A 122 -5.76 10.22 -1.31
CA GLY A 122 -5.32 11.38 -2.10
C GLY A 122 -3.89 11.23 -2.63
N TYR A 123 -3.62 11.81 -3.80
CA TYR A 123 -2.29 11.85 -4.43
C TYR A 123 -1.57 13.18 -4.16
#